data_AF-A0A438GCF3-F1
#
_entry.id   AF-A0A438GCF3-F1
#
_cell.length_a   1.000
_cell.length_b   1.000
_cell.length_c   1.000
_cell.angle_alpha   90.00
_cell.angle_beta   90.00
_cell.angle_gamma   90.00
#
_symmetry.space_group_name_H-M   'P 1'
#
loop_
_entity.id
_entity.type
_entity.pdbx_description
1 polymer ?
#
loop_
_entity_poly.entity_id
_entity_poly.type
_entity_poly.pdbx_seq_one_letter_code
_entity_poly.pdbx_strand_id
1 'polypeptide(L)'
;MSSSGGEFMVTVRRKEVVATMLPMQKHWLPLSNLDLLLPPINVGVFFCYKKPRGSASGGDDFTFGSMVRVLKEAMAQALVPYYAFAGEVLSNSLGEAELLCNNRGVDFLEAYADVTELKCGGIVVACTFDHRIADAYSTNMFLVSWAEMAQSKPLSVIPSFRRSLLNPRRPGSYAPSLDQMYVPISALPPPKVPQPGADPLS
;
A
#
# COMPACT_ATOMS: atom_id res chain seq x y z
N MET A 1 28.97 8.96 -17.38
CA MET A 1 27.82 9.82 -17.72
C MET A 1 27.21 10.26 -16.41
N SER A 2 27.38 11.54 -16.06
CA SER A 2 26.88 12.12 -14.82
C SER A 2 25.35 12.15 -14.89
N SER A 3 24.69 11.52 -13.92
CA SER A 3 23.26 11.68 -13.69
C SER A 3 23.04 13.10 -13.18
N SER A 4 22.59 14.01 -14.06
CA SER A 4 22.05 15.29 -13.63
C SER A 4 20.74 14.99 -12.90
N GLY A 5 20.77 15.03 -11.57
CA GLY A 5 19.56 15.01 -10.75
C GLY A 5 18.73 16.24 -11.07
N GLY A 6 17.82 16.14 -12.05
CA GLY A 6 16.85 17.17 -12.33
C GLY A 6 15.79 17.18 -11.23
N GLU A 7 15.61 18.33 -10.58
CA GLU A 7 14.42 18.56 -9.75
C GLU A 7 13.22 18.74 -10.68
N PHE A 8 12.17 17.94 -10.47
CA PHE A 8 10.91 18.06 -11.19
C PHE A 8 9.86 18.70 -10.29
N MET A 9 9.24 19.78 -10.78
CA MET A 9 8.19 20.47 -10.03
C MET A 9 6.86 19.71 -10.20
N VAL A 10 6.32 19.23 -9.08
CA VAL A 10 5.00 18.61 -9.02
C VAL A 10 4.02 19.59 -8.35
N THR A 11 2.95 19.93 -9.06
CA THR A 11 1.91 20.84 -8.55
C THR A 11 0.63 20.07 -8.30
N VAL A 12 0.17 20.04 -7.05
CA VAL A 12 -1.14 19.49 -6.69
C VAL A 12 -2.22 20.46 -7.15
N ARG A 13 -3.15 19.98 -7.98
CA ARG A 13 -4.30 20.76 -8.46
C ARG A 13 -5.52 20.62 -7.56
N ARG A 14 -5.73 19.44 -7.01
CA ARG A 14 -6.93 19.09 -6.26
C ARG A 14 -6.62 18.05 -5.20
N LYS A 15 -7.18 18.22 -4.02
CA LYS A 15 -7.15 17.25 -2.92
C LYS A 15 -8.58 17.00 -2.47
N GLU A 16 -8.97 15.75 -2.45
CA GLU A 16 -10.30 15.32 -2.03
C GLU A 16 -10.19 14.07 -1.15
N VAL A 17 -11.26 13.73 -0.44
CA VAL A 17 -11.36 12.50 0.34
C VAL A 17 -12.38 11.59 -0.33
N VAL A 18 -11.98 10.36 -0.64
CA VAL A 18 -12.85 9.33 -1.22
C VAL A 18 -13.20 8.33 -0.13
N ALA A 19 -14.47 8.32 0.28
CA ALA A 19 -15.03 7.38 1.24
C ALA A 19 -15.82 6.28 0.53
N THR A 20 -16.17 5.20 1.24
CA THR A 20 -17.08 4.19 0.67
C THR A 20 -18.46 4.79 0.42
N MET A 21 -19.15 4.31 -0.61
CA MET A 21 -20.50 4.74 -0.96
C MET A 21 -21.59 4.18 -0.04
N LEU A 22 -21.28 3.17 0.78
CA LEU A 22 -22.24 2.53 1.67
C LEU A 22 -22.10 3.04 3.11
N PRO A 23 -23.23 3.22 3.83
CA PRO A 23 -23.19 3.54 5.25
C PRO A 23 -22.48 2.41 5.99
N MET A 24 -21.45 2.76 6.77
CA MET A 24 -20.68 1.82 7.56
C MET A 24 -20.86 2.10 9.05
N GLN A 25 -21.08 1.05 9.83
CA GLN A 25 -21.08 1.16 11.28
C GLN A 25 -19.64 1.31 11.79
N LYS A 26 -19.42 2.38 12.56
CA LYS A 26 -18.15 2.62 13.26
C LYS A 26 -17.84 1.47 14.20
N HIS A 27 -16.66 0.86 14.06
CA HIS A 27 -16.18 -0.17 14.97
C HIS A 27 -14.65 -0.17 15.02
N TRP A 28 -14.11 -0.76 16.08
CA TRP A 28 -12.69 -1.01 16.23
C TRP A 28 -12.34 -2.36 15.61
N LEU A 29 -11.31 -2.38 14.79
CA LEU A 29 -10.73 -3.61 14.25
C LEU A 29 -9.37 -3.83 14.96
N PRO A 30 -9.27 -4.82 15.86
CA PRO A 30 -8.02 -5.07 16.57
C PRO A 30 -6.91 -5.42 15.59
N LEU A 31 -5.69 -4.93 15.87
CA LEU A 31 -4.48 -5.32 15.15
C LEU A 31 -3.96 -6.66 15.68
N SER A 32 -3.31 -7.45 14.82
CA SER A 32 -2.61 -8.66 15.25
C SER A 32 -1.23 -8.33 15.84
N ASN A 33 -0.61 -9.27 16.55
CA ASN A 33 0.75 -9.10 17.02
C ASN A 33 1.73 -8.81 15.87
N LEU A 34 1.52 -9.37 14.68
CA LEU A 34 2.38 -9.15 13.52
C LEU A 34 2.27 -7.71 13.00
N ASP A 35 1.06 -7.14 13.02
CA ASP A 35 0.83 -5.75 12.64
C ASP A 35 1.48 -4.77 13.64
N LEU A 36 1.53 -5.15 14.93
CA LEU A 36 2.12 -4.35 16.01
C LEU A 36 3.65 -4.43 16.09
N LEU A 37 4.29 -5.38 15.40
CA LEU A 37 5.75 -5.48 15.36
C LEU A 37 6.40 -4.36 14.54
N LEU A 38 5.63 -3.76 13.63
CA LEU A 38 6.14 -2.71 12.75
C LEU A 38 5.89 -1.33 13.39
N PRO A 39 6.91 -0.44 13.41
CA PRO A 39 6.68 0.93 13.79
C PRO A 39 5.78 1.63 12.76
N PRO A 40 5.26 2.84 13.05
CA PRO A 40 4.48 3.61 12.09
C PRO A 40 5.32 3.94 10.84
N ILE A 41 5.18 3.12 9.80
CA ILE A 41 5.90 3.25 8.53
C ILE A 41 4.85 3.35 7.42
N ASN A 42 4.96 4.41 6.63
CA ASN A 42 4.22 4.53 5.38
C ASN A 42 5.02 3.88 4.25
N VAL A 43 4.39 2.93 3.57
CA VAL A 43 4.94 2.31 2.36
C VAL A 43 4.29 2.95 1.15
N GLY A 44 5.09 3.26 0.14
CA GLY A 44 4.64 3.87 -1.11
C GLY A 44 4.92 2.98 -2.31
N VAL A 45 3.96 2.93 -3.25
CA VAL A 45 4.15 2.32 -4.58
C VAL A 45 3.67 3.31 -5.64
N PHE A 46 4.27 3.27 -6.83
CA PHE A 46 3.76 4.03 -7.97
C PHE A 46 3.79 3.20 -9.24
N PHE A 47 2.80 3.45 -10.10
CA PHE A 47 2.64 2.79 -11.39
C PHE A 47 2.64 3.84 -12.50
N CYS A 48 3.52 3.64 -13.49
CA CYS A 48 3.64 4.53 -14.64
C CYS A 48 2.92 3.93 -15.84
N TYR A 49 1.92 4.64 -16.36
CA TYR A 49 1.14 4.26 -17.53
C TYR A 49 1.46 5.17 -18.70
N LYS A 50 1.67 4.56 -19.87
CA LYS A 50 1.83 5.30 -21.13
C LYS A 50 0.46 5.76 -21.62
N LYS A 51 0.41 6.92 -22.29
CA LYS A 51 -0.77 7.36 -23.01
C LYS A 51 -1.23 6.25 -23.98
N PRO A 52 -2.53 5.87 -24.00
CA PRO A 52 -3.05 4.91 -24.97
C PRO A 52 -2.77 5.41 -26.40
N ARG A 53 -2.21 4.55 -27.27
CA ARG A 53 -2.00 4.88 -28.68
C ARG A 53 -3.32 4.64 -29.42
N GLY A 54 -4.14 5.69 -29.58
CA GLY A 54 -5.40 5.57 -30.31
C GLY A 54 -6.24 6.84 -30.29
N SER A 55 -5.85 7.87 -31.05
CA SER A 55 -6.81 8.78 -31.68
C SER A 55 -6.17 9.51 -32.86
N ALA A 56 -5.85 8.73 -33.90
CA ALA A 56 -5.82 9.27 -35.27
C ALA A 56 -7.17 9.05 -35.98
N SER A 57 -8.17 8.50 -35.28
CA SER A 57 -9.49 8.19 -35.84
C SER A 57 -10.58 8.29 -34.77
N GLY A 58 -11.12 9.51 -34.60
CA GLY A 58 -12.51 9.83 -34.25
C GLY A 58 -13.30 9.04 -33.18
N GLY A 59 -12.64 8.31 -32.28
CA GLY A 59 -13.28 7.60 -31.16
C GLY A 59 -13.00 8.32 -29.84
N ASP A 60 -14.04 8.46 -29.03
CA ASP A 60 -14.12 9.23 -27.76
C ASP A 60 -12.78 9.27 -26.99
N ASP A 61 -12.10 10.43 -27.02
CA ASP A 61 -10.79 10.62 -26.41
C ASP A 61 -10.95 10.55 -24.88
N PHE A 62 -10.37 9.52 -24.25
CA PHE A 62 -10.47 9.34 -22.81
C PHE A 62 -9.66 10.42 -22.09
N THR A 63 -10.33 11.50 -21.68
CA THR A 63 -9.67 12.65 -21.05
C THR A 63 -9.10 12.31 -19.67
N PHE A 64 -8.12 13.10 -19.21
CA PHE A 64 -7.59 12.99 -17.85
C PHE A 64 -8.68 13.09 -16.78
N GLY A 65 -9.64 14.00 -16.97
CA GLY A 65 -10.79 14.13 -16.06
C GLY A 65 -11.65 12.86 -16.02
N SER A 66 -11.90 12.23 -17.17
CA SER A 66 -12.64 10.96 -17.25
C SER A 66 -11.91 9.83 -16.51
N MET A 67 -10.58 9.73 -16.63
CA MET A 67 -9.77 8.76 -15.89
C MET A 67 -9.85 8.95 -14.39
N VAL A 68 -9.63 10.18 -13.93
CA VAL A 68 -9.71 10.52 -12.51
C VAL A 68 -11.08 10.19 -11.94
N ARG A 69 -12.16 10.52 -12.66
CA ARG A 69 -13.52 10.18 -12.25
C ARG A 69 -13.70 8.67 -12.06
N VAL A 70 -13.30 7.87 -13.05
CA VAL A 70 -13.38 6.41 -12.97
C VAL A 70 -12.55 5.86 -11.80
N LEU A 71 -11.33 6.37 -11.59
CA LEU A 71 -10.47 5.94 -10.48
C LEU A 71 -11.09 6.26 -9.12
N LYS A 72 -11.73 7.43 -8.95
CA LYS A 72 -12.42 7.80 -7.70
C LYS A 72 -13.66 6.94 -7.45
N GLU A 73 -14.48 6.72 -8.47
CA GLU A 73 -15.67 5.84 -8.38
C GLU A 73 -15.26 4.41 -8.02
N ALA A 74 -14.23 3.88 -8.69
CA ALA A 74 -13.67 2.58 -8.40
C ALA A 74 -13.07 2.47 -7.00
N MET A 75 -12.43 3.55 -6.50
CA MET A 75 -11.90 3.60 -5.14
C MET A 75 -13.04 3.51 -4.13
N ALA A 76 -14.11 4.30 -4.29
CA ALA A 76 -15.27 4.28 -3.41
C ALA A 76 -15.95 2.88 -3.36
N GLN A 77 -15.95 2.16 -4.49
CA GLN A 77 -16.43 0.78 -4.57
C GLN A 77 -15.47 -0.22 -3.91
N ALA A 78 -14.16 -0.12 -4.17
CA ALA A 78 -13.15 -1.00 -3.60
C ALA A 78 -13.09 -0.89 -2.06
N LEU A 79 -13.33 0.30 -1.50
CA LEU A 79 -13.38 0.53 -0.07
C LEU A 79 -14.57 -0.15 0.64
N VAL A 80 -15.56 -0.66 -0.08
CA VAL A 80 -16.67 -1.41 0.54
C VAL A 80 -16.16 -2.72 1.15
N PRO A 81 -15.56 -3.66 0.38
CA PRO A 81 -14.96 -4.85 0.96
C PRO A 81 -13.65 -4.54 1.69
N TYR A 82 -12.87 -3.54 1.26
CA TYR A 82 -11.58 -3.17 1.88
C TYR A 82 -11.72 -2.01 2.89
N TYR A 83 -12.78 -2.02 3.69
CA TYR A 83 -13.14 -0.92 4.59
C TYR A 83 -12.05 -0.49 5.58
N ALA A 84 -11.15 -1.40 5.95
CA ALA A 84 -10.02 -1.12 6.83
C ALA A 84 -9.10 -0.01 6.28
N PHE A 85 -8.97 0.11 4.96
CA PHE A 85 -8.17 1.16 4.31
C PHE A 85 -8.82 2.55 4.38
N ALA A 86 -10.13 2.63 4.67
CA ALA A 86 -10.85 3.88 4.89
C ALA A 86 -10.96 4.25 6.39
N GLY A 87 -10.26 3.52 7.26
CA GLY A 87 -10.21 3.79 8.70
C GLY A 87 -9.05 4.70 9.10
N GLU A 88 -8.88 4.85 10.41
CA GLU A 88 -7.81 5.63 11.02
C GLU A 88 -7.05 4.77 12.04
N VAL A 89 -5.72 4.77 11.96
CA VAL A 89 -4.87 4.13 12.97
C VAL A 89 -4.66 5.12 14.12
N LEU A 90 -5.19 4.79 15.29
CA LEU A 90 -5.15 5.61 16.49
C LEU A 90 -4.33 4.91 17.56
N SER A 91 -3.74 5.66 18.49
CA SER A 91 -3.05 5.09 19.66
C SER A 91 -4.00 5.02 20.85
N ASN A 92 -4.00 3.88 21.55
CA ASN A 92 -4.74 3.72 22.80
C ASN A 92 -3.97 4.31 24.00
N SER A 93 -4.54 4.21 25.21
CA SER A 93 -3.92 4.74 26.43
C SER A 93 -2.59 4.08 26.81
N LEU A 94 -2.29 2.90 26.24
CA LEU A 94 -1.03 2.19 26.43
C LEU A 94 -0.02 2.48 25.31
N GLY A 95 -0.38 3.33 24.33
CA GLY A 95 0.44 3.68 23.17
C GLY A 95 0.38 2.66 22.04
N GLU A 96 -0.44 1.62 22.17
CA GLU A 96 -0.59 0.59 21.13
C GLU A 96 -1.50 1.10 20.01
N ALA A 97 -1.23 0.66 18.79
CA ALA A 97 -2.02 1.05 17.62
C ALA A 97 -3.32 0.25 17.53
N GLU A 98 -4.43 0.94 17.27
CA GLU A 98 -5.76 0.38 17.05
C GLU A 98 -6.35 0.96 15.77
N LEU A 99 -7.00 0.13 14.95
CA LEU A 99 -7.63 0.60 13.72
C LEU A 99 -9.11 0.92 13.98
N LEU A 100 -9.46 2.19 13.81
CA LEU A 100 -10.84 2.64 13.84
C LEU A 100 -11.45 2.63 12.44
N CYS A 101 -12.34 1.67 12.17
CA CYS A 101 -13.10 1.60 10.93
C CYS A 101 -14.29 2.57 11.00
N ASN A 102 -14.09 3.83 10.59
CA ASN A 102 -15.10 4.91 10.65
C ASN A 102 -15.49 5.50 9.28
N ASN A 103 -14.99 4.94 8.19
CA ASN A 103 -15.18 5.47 6.83
C ASN A 103 -14.70 6.92 6.68
N ARG A 104 -13.60 7.30 7.35
CA ARG A 104 -12.93 8.59 7.12
C ARG A 104 -12.55 8.75 5.64
N GLY A 105 -12.23 7.65 4.96
CA GLY A 105 -11.91 7.62 3.54
C GLY A 105 -10.43 7.90 3.25
N VAL A 106 -10.07 7.81 1.97
CA VAL A 106 -8.70 7.92 1.49
C VAL A 106 -8.46 9.29 0.88
N ASP A 107 -7.34 9.91 1.19
CA ASP A 107 -6.90 11.14 0.53
C ASP A 107 -6.57 10.86 -0.94
N PHE A 108 -7.23 11.55 -1.86
CA PHE A 108 -7.02 11.45 -3.31
C PHE A 108 -6.48 12.78 -3.82
N LEU A 109 -5.27 12.76 -4.38
CA LEU A 109 -4.58 13.95 -4.90
C LEU A 109 -4.43 13.86 -6.41
N GLU A 110 -4.87 14.91 -7.10
CA GLU A 110 -4.58 15.12 -8.50
C GLU A 110 -3.43 16.11 -8.63
N ALA A 111 -2.36 15.70 -9.30
CA ALA A 111 -1.19 16.53 -9.51
C ALA A 111 -0.74 16.49 -10.96
N TYR A 112 -0.05 17.54 -11.38
CA TYR A 112 0.64 17.63 -12.65
C TYR A 112 2.13 17.81 -12.38
N ALA A 113 2.96 17.17 -13.19
CA ALA A 113 4.40 17.32 -13.14
C ALA A 113 4.88 17.76 -14.52
N ASP A 114 5.68 18.82 -14.57
CA ASP A 114 6.35 19.26 -15.81
C ASP A 114 7.64 18.45 -15.97
N VAL A 115 7.52 17.29 -16.63
CA VAL A 115 8.60 16.32 -16.80
C VAL A 115 8.84 16.10 -18.28
N THR A 116 9.99 16.53 -18.78
CA THR A 116 10.41 16.38 -20.18
C THR A 116 10.72 14.93 -20.58
N GLU A 117 10.97 14.05 -19.61
CA GLU A 117 11.29 12.63 -19.84
C GLU A 117 10.07 11.71 -19.94
N LEU A 118 8.89 12.14 -19.46
CA LEU A 118 7.66 11.40 -19.65
C LEU A 118 7.13 11.71 -21.06
N LYS A 119 6.80 10.66 -21.84
CA LYS A 119 6.11 10.85 -23.13
C LYS A 119 4.82 11.65 -22.89
N CYS A 120 4.57 12.67 -23.71
CA CYS A 120 3.43 13.58 -23.57
C CYS A 120 2.13 12.82 -23.22
N GLY A 121 1.58 13.08 -22.04
CA GLY A 121 0.29 12.52 -21.59
C GLY A 121 0.35 11.15 -20.89
N GLY A 122 1.51 10.70 -20.42
CA GLY A 122 1.60 9.59 -19.46
C GLY A 122 0.94 9.92 -18.10
N ILE A 123 0.62 8.88 -17.33
CA ILE A 123 -0.03 9.00 -16.01
C ILE A 123 0.78 8.23 -14.99
N VAL A 124 0.90 8.78 -13.79
CA VAL A 124 1.42 8.07 -12.63
C VAL A 124 0.31 7.92 -11.61
N VAL A 125 0.06 6.70 -11.17
CA VAL A 125 -0.82 6.41 -10.04
C VAL A 125 0.07 6.02 -8.88
N ALA A 126 0.11 6.84 -7.83
CA ALA A 126 0.89 6.60 -6.63
C ALA A 126 -0.03 6.34 -5.44
N CYS A 127 0.32 5.35 -4.62
CA CYS A 127 -0.42 4.97 -3.42
C CYS A 127 0.55 4.94 -2.23
N THR A 128 0.09 5.45 -1.08
CA THR A 128 0.81 5.34 0.19
C THR A 128 -0.13 4.79 1.25
N PHE A 129 0.39 3.94 2.13
CA PHE A 129 -0.40 3.25 3.14
C PHE A 129 0.43 2.98 4.39
N ASP A 130 -0.22 3.01 5.55
CA ASP A 130 0.38 2.60 6.82
C ASP A 130 0.54 1.07 6.83
N HIS A 131 1.78 0.58 6.95
CA HIS A 131 2.08 -0.86 6.89
C HIS A 131 1.35 -1.67 7.99
N ARG A 132 0.89 -1.03 9.07
CA ARG A 132 0.13 -1.69 10.14
C ARG A 132 -1.29 -2.09 9.69
N ILE A 133 -1.79 -1.55 8.58
CA ILE A 133 -3.10 -1.91 8.04
C ILE A 133 -3.02 -3.22 7.25
N ALA A 134 -1.95 -3.39 6.47
CA ALA A 134 -1.78 -4.47 5.52
C ALA A 134 -0.30 -4.69 5.19
N ASP A 135 0.07 -5.95 4.94
CA ASP A 135 1.35 -6.30 4.34
C ASP A 135 1.37 -6.06 2.81
N ALA A 136 2.51 -6.34 2.17
CA ALA A 136 2.65 -6.16 0.73
C ALA A 136 1.67 -7.02 -0.09
N TYR A 137 1.36 -8.24 0.37
CA TYR A 137 0.43 -9.13 -0.32
C TYR A 137 -1.00 -8.60 -0.28
N SER A 138 -1.48 -8.23 0.91
CA SER A 138 -2.83 -7.68 1.13
C SER A 138 -2.99 -6.31 0.48
N THR A 139 -1.95 -5.49 0.46
CA THR A 139 -1.92 -4.23 -0.30
C THR A 139 -2.04 -4.50 -1.80
N ASN A 140 -1.29 -5.47 -2.34
CA ASN A 140 -1.40 -5.82 -3.76
C ASN A 140 -2.81 -6.33 -4.10
N MET A 141 -3.44 -7.13 -3.24
CA MET A 141 -4.85 -7.51 -3.41
C MET A 141 -5.77 -6.30 -3.54
N PHE A 142 -5.63 -5.31 -2.66
CA PHE A 142 -6.41 -4.07 -2.72
C PHE A 142 -6.19 -3.32 -4.05
N LEU A 143 -4.93 -3.15 -4.47
CA LEU A 143 -4.59 -2.46 -5.71
C LEU A 143 -5.16 -3.17 -6.95
N VAL A 144 -5.10 -4.50 -6.99
CA VAL A 144 -5.71 -5.31 -8.05
C VAL A 144 -7.23 -5.15 -8.04
N SER A 145 -7.87 -5.28 -6.88
CA SER A 145 -9.32 -5.10 -6.75
C SER A 145 -9.78 -3.69 -7.15
N TRP A 146 -9.00 -2.66 -6.83
CA TRP A 146 -9.28 -1.29 -7.28
C TRP A 146 -9.18 -1.16 -8.81
N ALA A 147 -8.15 -1.77 -9.42
CA ALA A 147 -8.00 -1.79 -10.88
C ALA A 147 -9.12 -2.61 -11.57
N GLU A 148 -9.62 -3.68 -10.95
CA GLU A 148 -10.78 -4.44 -11.43
C GLU A 148 -12.06 -3.58 -11.43
N MET A 149 -12.31 -2.86 -10.33
CA MET A 149 -13.44 -1.94 -10.20
C MET A 149 -13.37 -0.82 -11.25
N ALA A 150 -12.18 -0.27 -11.50
CA ALA A 150 -11.98 0.76 -12.54
C ALA A 150 -12.26 0.23 -13.97
N GLN A 151 -12.18 -1.09 -14.16
CA GLN A 151 -12.52 -1.77 -15.41
C GLN A 151 -13.94 -2.35 -15.41
N SER A 152 -14.75 -2.03 -14.40
CA SER A 152 -16.09 -2.60 -14.20
C SER A 152 -16.09 -4.14 -14.17
N LYS A 153 -15.04 -4.74 -13.61
CA LYS A 153 -14.91 -6.19 -13.42
C LYS A 153 -15.36 -6.59 -12.00
N PRO A 154 -15.89 -7.80 -11.80
CA PRO A 154 -16.15 -8.32 -10.46
C PRO A 154 -14.82 -8.54 -9.71
N LEU A 155 -14.90 -8.55 -8.37
CA LEU A 155 -13.74 -8.84 -7.53
C LEU A 155 -13.27 -10.27 -7.73
N SER A 156 -11.98 -10.45 -8.02
CA SER A 156 -11.38 -11.78 -8.08
C SER A 156 -11.22 -12.42 -6.70
N VAL A 157 -10.97 -11.62 -5.66
CA VAL A 157 -10.74 -12.09 -4.28
C VAL A 157 -11.41 -11.16 -3.29
N ILE A 158 -12.11 -11.74 -2.31
CA ILE A 158 -12.72 -11.00 -1.19
C ILE A 158 -11.72 -10.97 -0.03
N PRO A 159 -11.41 -9.81 0.56
CA PRO A 159 -10.50 -9.71 1.68
C PRO A 159 -11.08 -10.35 2.95
N SER A 160 -10.20 -10.89 3.78
CA SER A 160 -10.55 -11.37 5.12
C SER A 160 -9.85 -10.51 6.17
N PHE A 161 -10.62 -9.93 7.08
CA PHE A 161 -10.12 -9.17 8.23
C PHE A 161 -10.12 -9.98 9.53
N ARG A 162 -10.13 -11.31 9.43
CA ARG A 162 -10.08 -12.23 10.58
C ARG A 162 -8.66 -12.32 11.15
N ARG A 163 -8.16 -11.23 11.72
CA ARG A 163 -6.82 -11.14 12.32
C ARG A 163 -6.61 -12.07 13.51
N SER A 164 -7.69 -12.59 14.10
CA SER A 164 -7.65 -13.62 15.14
C SER A 164 -6.97 -14.93 14.70
N LEU A 165 -6.85 -15.18 13.38
CA LEU A 165 -6.09 -16.32 12.85
C LEU A 165 -4.58 -16.24 13.18
N LEU A 166 -4.08 -15.03 13.46
CA LEU A 166 -2.70 -14.77 13.85
C LEU A 166 -2.51 -14.76 15.38
N ASN A 167 -3.55 -15.07 16.15
CA ASN A 167 -3.42 -15.19 17.60
C ASN A 167 -2.49 -16.37 17.94
N PRO A 168 -1.51 -16.17 18.83
CA PRO A 168 -0.68 -17.27 19.31
C PRO A 168 -1.53 -18.39 19.90
N ARG A 169 -1.16 -19.65 19.62
CA ARG A 169 -1.76 -20.81 20.27
C ARG A 169 -1.63 -20.71 21.78
N ARG A 170 -2.64 -21.22 22.51
CA ARG A 170 -2.61 -21.34 23.98
C ARG A 170 -2.96 -22.78 24.39
N PRO A 171 -1.99 -23.58 24.88
CA PRO A 171 -0.58 -23.25 25.10
C PRO A 171 0.18 -23.05 23.79
N GLY A 172 1.23 -22.22 23.85
CA GLY A 172 2.14 -22.02 22.72
C GLY A 172 2.75 -23.35 22.29
N SER A 173 2.63 -23.67 21.00
CA SER A 173 3.31 -24.82 20.40
C SER A 173 3.78 -24.40 19.01
N TYR A 174 4.79 -25.07 18.49
CA TYR A 174 5.32 -24.88 17.14
C TYR A 174 5.70 -26.25 16.56
N ALA A 175 5.85 -26.35 15.25
CA ALA A 175 6.22 -27.62 14.62
C ALA A 175 7.71 -27.90 14.89
N PRO A 176 8.10 -29.09 15.38
CA PRO A 176 9.51 -29.41 15.66
C PRO A 176 10.45 -29.27 14.45
N SER A 177 9.91 -29.29 13.22
CA SER A 177 10.69 -29.02 12.00
C SER A 177 11.26 -27.60 11.93
N LEU A 178 10.72 -26.64 12.69
CA LEU A 178 11.28 -25.29 12.78
C LEU A 178 12.66 -25.27 13.44
N ASP A 179 12.94 -26.23 14.34
CA ASP A 179 14.27 -26.37 14.96
C ASP A 179 15.34 -26.79 13.93
N GLN A 180 14.93 -27.32 12.78
CA GLN A 180 15.82 -27.69 11.67
C GLN A 180 16.00 -26.58 10.63
N MET A 181 15.09 -25.61 10.59
CA MET A 181 15.14 -24.49 9.63
C MET A 181 15.88 -23.27 10.17
N TYR A 182 15.86 -23.08 11.48
CA TYR A 182 16.46 -21.91 12.13
C TYR A 182 17.46 -22.34 13.19
N VAL A 183 18.63 -21.69 13.20
CA VAL A 183 19.63 -21.84 14.27
C VAL A 183 19.50 -20.65 15.23
N PRO A 184 19.43 -20.88 16.55
CA PRO A 184 19.48 -19.80 17.52
C PRO A 184 20.73 -18.96 17.33
N ILE A 185 20.62 -17.63 17.46
CA ILE A 185 21.79 -16.73 17.40
C ILE A 185 22.83 -17.14 18.46
N SER A 186 22.39 -17.65 19.61
CA SER A 186 23.27 -18.17 20.67
C SER A 186 24.10 -19.39 20.26
N ALA A 187 23.70 -20.12 19.22
CA ALA A 187 24.44 -21.26 18.67
C ALA A 187 25.35 -20.86 17.50
N LEU A 188 25.35 -19.59 17.07
CA LEU A 188 26.30 -19.08 16.08
C LEU A 188 27.65 -18.78 16.73
N PRO A 189 28.77 -19.06 16.05
CA PRO A 189 30.08 -18.64 16.54
C PRO A 189 30.16 -17.10 16.60
N PRO A 190 30.94 -16.53 17.54
CA PRO A 190 31.13 -15.08 17.61
C PRO A 190 31.63 -14.53 16.26
N PRO A 191 31.21 -13.32 15.86
CA PRO A 191 31.77 -12.67 14.68
C PRO A 191 33.29 -12.58 14.82
N LYS A 192 34.03 -12.93 13.76
CA LYS A 192 35.48 -12.73 13.75
C LYS A 192 35.76 -11.24 13.90
N VAL A 193 36.54 -10.88 14.90
CA VAL A 193 37.03 -9.50 15.06
C VAL A 193 37.75 -9.12 13.76
N PRO A 194 37.44 -7.98 13.12
CA PRO A 194 38.18 -7.52 11.96
C PRO A 194 39.67 -7.46 12.33
N GLN A 195 40.50 -8.22 11.61
CA GLN A 195 41.94 -8.14 11.83
C GLN A 195 42.40 -6.72 11.46
N PRO A 196 43.15 -6.01 12.32
CA PRO A 196 43.75 -4.75 11.95
C PRO A 196 44.74 -4.99 10.80
N GLY A 197 44.39 -4.58 9.58
CA GLY A 197 45.30 -4.60 8.43
C GLY A 197 44.86 -5.39 7.18
N ALA A 198 43.64 -5.94 7.12
CA ALA A 198 43.13 -6.46 5.84
C ALA A 198 42.48 -5.32 5.04
N ASP A 199 43.24 -4.75 4.10
CA ASP A 199 42.75 -3.78 3.12
C ASP A 199 41.60 -4.38 2.29
N PRO A 200 40.44 -3.71 2.17
CA PRO A 200 39.38 -4.15 1.29
C PRO A 200 39.62 -3.58 -0.11
N LEU A 201 40.70 -3.99 -0.80
CA LEU A 201 40.93 -3.85 -2.25
C LEU A 201 42.35 -4.31 -2.60
N SER A 202 42.52 -5.62 -2.81
CA SER A 202 43.60 -6.20 -3.62
C SER A 202 43.13 -7.51 -4.22
#